data_AF-A0A392W6D5-F1
#
_entry.id   AF-A0A392W6D5-F1
#
_cell.length_a   1.000
_cell.length_b   1.000
_cell.length_c   1.000
_cell.angle_alpha   90.00
_cell.angle_beta   90.00
_cell.angle_gamma   90.00
#
_symmetry.space_group_name_H-M   'P 1'
#
loop_
_entity.id
_entity.type
_entity.pdbx_description
1 polymer ?
#
loop_
_entity_poly.entity_id
_entity_poly.type
_entity_poly.pdbx_seq_one_letter_code
_entity_poly.pdbx_strand_id
1 'polypeptide(L)' 'GASEVSKLGLWGSYSIPKDNPFSEDKDLEPEIWALGLRNPWRCSFDSEKPSYFFCADVGQVCECLS' A
#
# COMPACT_ATOMS: atom_id res chain seq x y z
N GLY A 1 -19.54 -9.30 -3.46
CA GLY A 1 -18.21 -8.79 -3.88
C GLY A 1 -17.76 -7.66 -2.98
N ALA A 2 -16.51 -7.17 -3.05
CA ALA A 2 -16.03 -6.07 -2.19
C ALA A 2 -16.98 -4.85 -2.17
N SER A 3 -17.63 -4.57 -3.31
CA SER A 3 -18.65 -3.53 -3.48
C SER A 3 -19.95 -3.70 -2.66
N GLU A 4 -20.32 -4.92 -2.26
CA GLU A 4 -21.48 -5.16 -1.39
C GLU A 4 -21.16 -4.87 0.07
N VAL A 5 -19.94 -5.14 0.51
CA VAL A 5 -19.54 -4.96 1.91
C VAL A 5 -19.45 -3.46 2.23
N SER A 6 -19.05 -2.63 1.26
CA SER A 6 -19.10 -1.17 1.36
C SER A 6 -20.52 -0.61 1.44
N LYS A 7 -21.49 -1.19 0.72
CA LYS A 7 -22.92 -0.80 0.81
C LYS A 7 -23.54 -1.11 2.16
N LEU A 8 -23.08 -2.17 2.81
CA LEU A 8 -23.60 -2.61 4.10
C LEU A 8 -22.95 -1.90 5.29
N GLY A 9 -21.98 -1.00 5.08
CA GLY A 9 -21.32 -0.24 6.14
C GLY A 9 -20.60 -1.12 7.18
N LEU A 10 -20.24 -2.35 6.79
CA LEU A 10 -19.65 -3.35 7.67
C LEU A 10 -18.15 -3.13 7.92
N TRP A 11 -17.54 -2.20 7.18
CA TRP A 11 -16.19 -1.71 7.41
C TRP A 11 -16.27 -0.47 8.29
N GLY A 12 -15.59 -0.48 9.44
CA GLY A 12 -15.48 0.70 10.31
C GLY A 12 -15.00 1.92 9.50
N SER A 13 -15.54 3.09 9.82
CA SER A 13 -15.42 4.36 9.08
C SER A 13 -13.99 4.71 8.65
N TYR A 14 -13.52 4.16 7.54
CA TYR A 14 -12.28 4.56 6.88
C TYR A 14 -12.64 5.39 5.66
N SER A 15 -11.87 6.45 5.44
CA SER A 15 -12.06 7.37 4.33
C SER A 15 -10.78 7.41 3.52
N ILE A 16 -10.92 7.38 2.20
CA ILE A 16 -9.77 7.53 1.29
C ILE A 16 -9.31 9.00 1.31
N PRO A 17 -8.02 9.26 1.56
CA PRO A 17 -7.46 10.61 1.43
C PRO A 17 -7.56 11.11 -0.01
N LYS A 18 -7.98 12.37 -0.20
CA LYS A 18 -8.06 13.01 -1.52
C LYS A 18 -6.70 13.18 -2.19
N ASP A 19 -5.64 13.23 -1.39
CA ASP A 19 -4.26 13.38 -1.87
C ASP A 19 -3.63 12.04 -2.27
N ASN A 20 -4.42 10.95 -2.33
CA ASN A 20 -3.93 9.68 -2.83
C ASN A 20 -3.77 9.74 -4.37
N PRO A 21 -2.57 9.49 -4.92
CA PRO A 21 -2.32 9.50 -6.36
C PRO A 21 -3.22 8.55 -7.16
N PHE A 22 -3.75 7.49 -6.54
CA PHE A 22 -4.58 6.49 -7.21
C PHE A 22 -6.08 6.60 -6.86
N SER A 23 -6.50 7.67 -6.19
CA SER A 23 -7.90 7.85 -5.78
C SER A 23 -8.89 7.98 -6.95
N GLU A 24 -8.44 8.48 -8.10
CA GLU A 24 -9.27 8.69 -9.29
C GLU A 24 -9.02 7.66 -10.40
N ASP A 25 -8.07 6.75 -10.19
CA ASP A 25 -7.77 5.71 -11.16
C ASP A 25 -8.87 4.64 -11.11
N LYS A 26 -9.40 4.27 -12.28
CA LYS A 26 -10.50 3.29 -12.39
C LYS A 26 -9.98 1.86 -12.48
N ASP A 27 -8.71 1.69 -12.80
CA ASP A 27 -8.07 0.39 -12.95
C ASP A 27 -7.35 -0.04 -11.66
N LEU A 28 -7.21 0.86 -10.69
CA LEU A 28 -6.57 0.64 -9.39
C LEU A 28 -7.53 0.92 -8.24
N GLU A 29 -7.34 0.21 -7.13
CA GLU A 29 -8.14 0.44 -5.93
C GLU A 29 -7.69 1.74 -5.22
N PRO A 30 -8.63 2.57 -4.75
CA PRO A 30 -8.34 3.87 -4.15
C PRO A 30 -7.62 3.77 -2.79
N GLU A 31 -7.48 2.57 -2.21
CA GLU A 31 -6.66 2.28 -1.05
C GLU A 31 -5.15 2.15 -1.36
N ILE A 32 -4.77 1.96 -2.62
CA ILE A 32 -3.36 1.76 -3.01
C ILE A 32 -2.63 3.09 -2.91
N TRP A 33 -1.45 3.11 -2.27
CA TRP A 33 -0.57 4.29 -2.21
C TRP A 33 0.74 4.11 -2.99
N ALA A 34 1.24 2.88 -3.08
CA ALA A 34 2.48 2.53 -3.77
C ALA A 34 2.39 1.12 -4.38
N LEU A 35 3.07 0.91 -5.50
CA LEU A 35 3.14 -0.35 -6.23
C LEU A 35 4.60 -0.81 -6.35
N GLY A 36 4.82 -2.10 -6.62
CA GLY A 36 6.16 -2.66 -6.89
C GLY A 36 6.86 -3.32 -5.70
N LEU A 37 6.23 -3.35 -4.52
CA LEU A 37 6.69 -4.14 -3.38
C LEU A 37 6.39 -5.63 -3.61
N ARG A 38 7.35 -6.51 -3.33
CA ARG A 38 7.22 -7.96 -3.51
C ARG A 38 6.92 -8.65 -2.18
N ASN A 39 7.73 -8.35 -1.16
CA ASN A 39 7.57 -8.83 0.20
C ASN A 39 8.09 -7.77 1.18
N PRO A 40 7.31 -6.70 1.40
CA PRO A 40 7.71 -5.64 2.31
C PRO A 40 7.73 -6.19 3.74
N TRP A 41 8.92 -6.17 4.33
CA TRP A 41 9.19 -6.58 5.70
C TRP A 41 9.70 -5.39 6.51
N ARG A 42 9.18 -5.24 7.74
CA ARG A 42 9.55 -4.19 8.70
C ARG A 42 9.57 -2.78 8.10
N CYS A 43 8.41 -2.14 8.11
CA CYS A 43 8.28 -0.74 7.73
C CYS A 43 8.39 0.19 8.95
N SER A 44 8.96 1.38 8.74
CA SER A 44 9.08 2.42 9.75
C SER A 44 8.96 3.81 9.13
N PHE A 45 8.34 4.72 9.86
CA PHE A 45 8.43 6.15 9.58
C PHE A 45 9.72 6.71 10.17
N ASP A 46 10.34 7.63 9.45
CA ASP A 46 11.47 8.38 9.96
C ASP A 46 11.02 9.30 11.12
N SER A 47 11.72 9.23 12.25
CA SER A 47 11.37 10.00 13.45
C SER A 47 11.66 11.50 13.33
N GLU A 48 12.61 11.90 12.49
CA GLU A 48 12.96 13.28 12.22
C GLU A 48 12.11 13.86 11.09
N LYS A 49 11.68 13.01 10.14
CA LYS A 49 10.87 13.40 8.99
C LYS A 49 9.69 12.43 8.78
N PRO A 50 8.57 12.61 9.50
CA PRO A 50 7.45 11.67 9.50
C PRO A 50 6.75 11.49 8.14
N SER A 51 7.01 12.38 7.17
CA SER A 51 6.54 12.23 5.79
C SER A 51 7.29 11.15 5.00
N TYR A 52 8.41 10.64 5.52
CA TYR A 52 9.19 9.59 4.88
C TYR A 52 8.84 8.23 5.48
N PHE A 53 8.42 7.33 4.61
CA PHE A 53 8.06 5.96 4.94
C PHE A 53 9.05 5.00 4.27
N PHE A 54 9.68 4.16 5.09
CA PHE A 54 10.66 3.19 4.63
C PHE A 54 10.17 1.77 4.92
N CYS A 55 10.38 0.86 3.97
CA CYS A 55 10.17 -0.57 4.12
C CYS A 55 11.36 -1.31 3.52
N ALA A 56 11.82 -2.37 4.17
CA ALA A 56 12.73 -3.30 3.51
C ALA A 56 11.90 -4.25 2.62
N ASP A 57 12.30 -4.48 1.38
CA ASP A 57 11.71 -5.51 0.53
C ASP A 57 12.68 -6.68 0.44
N VAL A 58 12.25 -7.87 0.84
CA VAL A 58 13.11 -9.06 0.78
C VAL A 58 12.95 -9.71 -0.59
N GLY A 59 13.81 -9.31 -1.53
CA GLY A 59 13.95 -9.93 -2.85
C GLY A 59 14.66 -11.29 -2.79
N GLN A 60 14.29 -12.20 -3.69
CA GLN A 60 14.87 -13.54 -3.78
C GLN A 60 16.39 -13.50 -4.06
N VAL A 61 17.12 -14.45 -3.49
CA VAL A 61 18.54 -14.68 -3.72
C VAL A 61 18.77 -14.84 -5.23
N CYS A 62 19.56 -13.95 -5.82
CA CYS A 62 20.20 -14.26 -7.09
C CYS A 62 21.11 -15.47 -6.85
N GLU A 63 20.70 -16.65 -7.32
CA GLU A 63 21.66 -17.72 -7.57
C GLU A 63 22.58 -17.24 -8.69
N CYS A 64 23.82 -16.89 -8.33
CA CYS A 64 24.90 -16.84 -9.30
C CYS A 64 25.09 -18.27 -9.83
N LEU A 65 24.48 -18.59 -10.96
CA LEU A 65 24.90 -19.74 -11.75
C LEU A 65 26.33 -19.47 -12.24
N SER A 66 27.23 -20.35 -11.79
CA SER A 66 28.67 -20.53 -12.07
C SER A 66 29.36 -19.59 -13.05
#